data_AF-A0A3C0R9V7-F1
#
_entry.id   AF-A0A3C0R9V7-F1
#
_cell.length_a   1.000
_cell.length_b   1.000
_cell.length_c   1.000
_cell.angle_alpha   90.00
_cell.angle_beta   90.00
_cell.angle_gamma   90.00
#
_symmetry.space_group_name_H-M   'P 1'
#
loop_
_entity.id
_entity.type
_entity.pdbx_description
1 polymer ?
#
loop_
_entity_poly.entity_id
_entity_poly.type
_entity_poly.pdbx_seq_one_letter_code
_entity_poly.pdbx_strand_id
1 'polypeptide(L)'
;MGSLLQEVLEGYEKAMLLYIQGKSIAPVIDQYDVEVSNLIMQNFAFQSLQNKSVLNERLLLKSCERYPDRILKFLSRTPEASMADSLLMEAAKRSPEDLYNYAAASDLLGKKIQTSSEPLIKTIAAFSSMKSGRLFFPFLDQVMQGKIAIEQIESAVKDSIAYFKLLVQTKIDYAERMRRADTPLALQALDTWLERKATEDFIADINALHDERNPAVRFRKLDKLSHTELYYLAVAGEKEMYTSSFVEGIYPRIFQRMRIPRADSLLANVSFDFYRRFIRICAAYNTLGDFLRRMDRSYARDLMRSFATGLEKSRSLEDAVDVADAYASISDTEIRNLVLAQVGANRAYAERKKQARGITIYRLLEQIFLSLDTTKHIDLTASLGIPPVFNMPVENLKDTAGRVVMHQFFYGDKDGPVIFNAFLNSFRNANWRIELKPQWVEVSSVKGVPVTIYANRPLDELQDLDAEAQQNLIAYLEFNDLRPAVTIHRGHSYNVSATISNLIPSSKVVLLGSCGGYQRLSEVLDICPNAHIIASKQIGAGVVNQIMITAIAEQIRQDKDLFWPQLWAQLEKRFVGQSREPFEDYIPPQKNLGAIFIMAYQKALL
;
A
#
# COMPACT_ATOMS: atom_id res chain seq x y z
N MET A 1 1.27 25.37 -25.42
CA MET A 1 0.38 25.25 -26.60
C MET A 1 0.98 25.78 -27.91
N GLY A 2 1.95 26.71 -27.90
CA GLY A 2 2.54 27.27 -29.13
C GLY A 2 3.48 26.35 -29.94
N SER A 3 4.22 25.44 -29.30
CA SER A 3 5.23 24.62 -30.02
C SER A 3 4.62 23.51 -30.90
N LEU A 4 3.59 22.81 -30.42
CA LEU A 4 2.98 21.70 -31.16
C LEU A 4 2.34 22.17 -32.48
N LEU A 5 1.63 23.31 -32.46
CA LEU A 5 1.01 23.86 -33.67
C LEU A 5 2.06 24.25 -34.71
N GLN A 6 3.16 24.85 -34.28
CA GLN A 6 4.27 25.19 -35.16
C GLN A 6 4.89 23.95 -35.80
N GLU A 7 5.17 22.91 -35.01
CA GLU A 7 5.72 21.64 -35.52
C GLU A 7 4.78 20.96 -36.52
N VAL A 8 3.47 21.01 -36.30
CA VAL A 8 2.47 20.48 -37.25
C VAL A 8 2.49 21.23 -38.57
N LEU A 9 2.55 22.57 -38.54
CA LEU A 9 2.59 23.39 -39.76
C LEU A 9 3.89 23.12 -40.55
N GLU A 10 5.04 23.15 -39.88
CA GLU A 10 6.34 22.88 -40.51
C GLU A 10 6.42 21.45 -41.07
N GLY A 11 5.92 20.47 -40.32
CA GLY A 11 5.87 19.07 -40.75
C GLY A 11 4.94 18.88 -41.95
N TYR A 12 3.77 19.54 -41.95
CA TYR A 12 2.83 19.51 -43.07
C TYR A 12 3.43 20.11 -44.34
N GLU A 13 4.08 21.27 -44.26
CA GLU A 13 4.75 21.90 -45.41
C GLU A 13 5.81 20.99 -46.02
N LYS A 14 6.67 20.39 -45.19
CA LYS A 14 7.68 19.43 -45.64
C LYS A 14 7.06 18.20 -46.29
N ALA A 15 5.99 17.65 -45.70
CA ALA A 15 5.29 16.50 -46.24
C ALA A 15 4.61 16.82 -47.59
N MET A 16 4.00 18.00 -47.73
CA MET A 16 3.41 18.45 -48.98
C MET A 16 4.45 18.65 -50.08
N LEU A 17 5.61 19.23 -49.77
CA LEU A 17 6.70 19.38 -50.72
C LEU A 17 7.19 18.02 -51.24
N LEU A 18 7.36 17.04 -50.35
CA LEU A 18 7.73 15.68 -50.74
C LEU A 18 6.64 15.01 -51.60
N TYR A 19 5.38 15.17 -51.21
CA TYR A 19 4.24 14.62 -51.93
C TYR A 19 4.13 15.16 -53.36
N ILE A 20 4.24 16.49 -53.55
CA ILE A 20 4.24 17.14 -54.87
C ILE A 20 5.39 16.64 -55.75
N GLN A 21 6.54 16.33 -55.15
CA GLN A 21 7.72 15.78 -55.84
C GLN A 21 7.58 14.27 -56.15
N GLY A 22 6.47 13.62 -55.79
CA GLY A 22 6.30 12.17 -55.93
C GLY A 22 7.21 11.35 -55.01
N LYS A 23 7.76 11.96 -53.96
CA LYS A 23 8.63 11.29 -52.97
C LYS A 23 7.82 10.84 -51.75
N SER A 24 8.36 9.84 -51.05
CA SER A 24 7.74 9.36 -49.80
C SER A 24 7.83 10.42 -48.70
N ILE A 25 6.75 10.59 -47.94
CA ILE A 25 6.70 11.46 -46.75
C ILE A 25 7.26 10.79 -45.49
N ALA A 26 7.75 9.54 -45.61
CA ALA A 26 8.40 8.76 -44.56
C ALA A 26 9.39 9.55 -43.67
N PRO A 27 10.31 10.38 -44.23
CA PRO A 27 11.26 11.14 -43.42
C PRO A 27 10.60 12.12 -42.44
N VAL A 28 9.43 12.67 -42.80
CA VAL A 28 8.67 13.58 -41.93
C VAL A 28 8.07 12.81 -40.75
N ILE A 29 7.50 11.63 -41.02
CA ILE A 29 6.95 10.76 -39.97
C ILE A 29 8.04 10.28 -39.01
N ASP A 30 9.25 10.03 -39.51
CA ASP A 30 10.39 9.63 -38.67
C ASP A 30 10.89 10.79 -37.81
N GLN A 31 10.91 12.01 -38.37
CA GLN A 31 11.44 13.21 -37.72
C GLN A 31 10.57 13.72 -36.56
N TYR A 32 9.26 13.77 -36.72
CA TYR A 32 8.36 14.45 -35.77
C TYR A 32 7.72 13.50 -34.76
N ASP A 33 7.38 13.98 -33.57
CA ASP A 33 6.74 13.16 -32.52
C ASP A 33 5.39 12.53 -32.97
N VAL A 34 4.90 11.55 -32.21
CA VAL A 34 3.72 10.73 -32.54
C VAL A 34 2.47 11.59 -32.77
N GLU A 35 2.27 12.61 -31.95
CA GLU A 35 1.12 13.51 -32.02
C GLU A 35 1.11 14.32 -33.32
N VAL A 36 2.26 14.88 -33.68
CA VAL A 36 2.47 15.65 -34.91
C VAL A 36 2.31 14.75 -36.14
N SER A 37 2.97 13.59 -36.12
CA SER A 37 2.91 12.61 -37.21
C SER A 37 1.49 12.08 -37.45
N ASN A 38 0.71 11.86 -36.38
CA ASN A 38 -0.71 11.48 -36.49
C ASN A 38 -1.54 12.57 -37.16
N LEU A 39 -1.38 13.83 -36.75
CA LEU A 39 -2.12 14.96 -37.34
C LEU A 39 -1.79 15.13 -38.83
N ILE A 40 -0.51 14.97 -39.20
CA ILE A 40 -0.08 14.98 -40.61
C ILE A 40 -0.77 13.83 -41.36
N MET A 41 -0.69 12.59 -40.87
CA MET A 41 -1.28 11.42 -41.55
C MET A 41 -2.82 11.46 -41.65
N GLN A 42 -3.51 12.21 -40.78
CA GLN A 42 -4.96 12.43 -40.85
C GLN A 42 -5.37 13.49 -41.87
N ASN A 43 -4.43 14.27 -42.39
CA ASN A 43 -4.74 15.31 -43.37
C ASN A 43 -5.29 14.71 -44.67
N PHE A 44 -6.29 15.36 -45.26
CA PHE A 44 -6.95 14.93 -46.49
C PHE A 44 -5.97 14.72 -47.65
N ALA A 45 -4.93 15.56 -47.76
CA ALA A 45 -3.96 15.53 -48.86
C ALA A 45 -3.19 14.20 -48.94
N PHE A 46 -3.01 13.50 -47.81
CA PHE A 46 -2.23 12.26 -47.76
C PHE A 46 -3.10 11.00 -47.74
N GLN A 47 -4.43 11.14 -47.84
CA GLN A 47 -5.33 9.99 -47.76
C GLN A 47 -5.20 9.05 -48.95
N SER A 48 -4.75 9.55 -50.11
CA SER A 48 -4.61 8.84 -51.39
C SER A 48 -3.18 8.31 -51.66
N LEU A 49 -2.26 8.40 -50.70
CA LEU A 49 -0.90 7.88 -50.84
C LEU A 49 -0.89 6.38 -51.13
N GLN A 50 -0.21 5.96 -52.20
CA GLN A 50 -0.11 4.53 -52.56
C GLN A 50 0.62 3.70 -51.49
N ASN A 51 1.56 4.30 -50.75
CA ASN A 51 2.33 3.66 -49.67
C ASN A 51 1.78 3.96 -48.26
N LYS A 52 0.52 4.39 -48.15
CA LYS A 52 -0.08 4.79 -46.87
C LYS A 52 -0.10 3.68 -45.83
N SER A 53 -0.29 2.42 -46.22
CA SER A 53 -0.24 1.28 -45.30
C SER A 53 1.12 1.17 -44.61
N VAL A 54 2.21 1.31 -45.36
CA VAL A 54 3.59 1.31 -44.83
C VAL A 54 3.81 2.46 -43.86
N LEU A 55 3.30 3.65 -44.18
CA LEU A 55 3.42 4.83 -43.30
C LEU A 55 2.60 4.67 -42.01
N ASN A 56 1.39 4.09 -42.10
CA ASN A 56 0.57 3.77 -40.94
C ASN A 56 1.25 2.74 -40.03
N GLU A 57 1.89 1.72 -40.59
CA GLU A 57 2.66 0.74 -39.81
C GLU A 57 3.88 1.36 -39.11
N ARG A 58 4.59 2.29 -39.78
CA ARG A 58 5.68 3.03 -39.14
C ARG A 58 5.18 3.90 -37.98
N LEU A 59 4.04 4.56 -38.16
CA LEU A 59 3.42 5.36 -37.11
C LEU A 59 2.89 4.49 -35.96
N LEU A 60 2.36 3.30 -36.26
CA LEU A 60 1.98 2.30 -35.26
C LEU A 60 3.19 1.90 -34.40
N LEU A 61 4.30 1.51 -35.03
CA LEU A 61 5.53 1.15 -34.32
C LEU A 61 5.99 2.28 -33.40
N LYS A 62 6.08 3.51 -33.94
CA LYS A 62 6.46 4.71 -33.18
C LYS A 62 5.51 4.99 -32.00
N SER A 63 4.21 4.74 -32.19
CA SER A 63 3.21 4.87 -31.12
C SER A 63 3.39 3.81 -30.03
N CYS A 64 3.68 2.56 -30.42
CA CYS A 64 3.98 1.46 -29.51
C CYS A 64 5.29 1.69 -28.72
N GLU A 65 6.32 2.25 -29.35
CA GLU A 65 7.58 2.61 -28.67
C GLU A 65 7.38 3.72 -27.63
N ARG A 66 6.58 4.75 -27.97
CA ARG A 66 6.24 5.85 -27.06
C ARG A 66 5.32 5.42 -25.92
N TYR A 67 4.35 4.54 -26.21
CA TYR A 67 3.33 4.09 -25.26
C TYR A 67 3.24 2.55 -25.24
N PRO A 68 4.24 1.85 -24.68
CA PRO A 68 4.29 0.39 -24.68
C PRO A 68 3.09 -0.26 -23.98
N ASP A 69 2.53 0.38 -22.96
CA ASP A 69 1.36 -0.14 -22.23
C ASP A 69 0.06 -0.07 -23.06
N ARG A 70 0.09 0.58 -24.24
CA ARG A 70 -1.06 0.73 -25.14
C ARG A 70 -0.96 -0.12 -26.41
N ILE A 71 0.03 -1.00 -26.52
CA ILE A 71 0.23 -1.86 -27.70
C ILE A 71 -1.07 -2.58 -28.10
N LEU A 72 -1.74 -3.26 -27.16
CA LEU A 72 -2.98 -4.00 -27.45
C LEU A 72 -4.13 -3.08 -27.90
N LYS A 73 -4.19 -1.86 -27.35
CA LYS A 73 -5.18 -0.85 -27.75
C LYS A 73 -4.91 -0.31 -29.15
N PHE A 74 -3.65 -0.23 -29.57
CA PHE A 74 -3.33 0.14 -30.94
C PHE A 74 -3.62 -1.00 -31.91
N LEU A 75 -3.21 -2.22 -31.55
CA LEU A 75 -3.48 -3.42 -32.35
C LEU A 75 -4.97 -3.73 -32.52
N SER A 76 -5.83 -3.37 -31.56
CA SER A 76 -7.29 -3.61 -31.71
C SER A 76 -7.90 -2.80 -32.84
N ARG A 77 -7.23 -1.72 -33.28
CA ARG A 77 -7.64 -0.88 -34.42
C ARG A 77 -6.99 -1.32 -35.74
N THR A 78 -5.87 -2.01 -35.67
CA THR A 78 -5.09 -2.48 -36.84
C THR A 78 -4.56 -3.91 -36.63
N PRO A 79 -5.43 -4.92 -36.42
CA PRO A 79 -5.02 -6.28 -36.10
C PRO A 79 -4.28 -6.99 -37.26
N GLU A 80 -4.49 -6.52 -38.49
CA GLU A 80 -3.87 -7.00 -39.72
C GLU A 80 -2.45 -6.47 -39.97
N ALA A 81 -1.91 -5.60 -39.12
CA ALA A 81 -0.57 -5.04 -39.29
C ALA A 81 0.50 -6.15 -39.44
N SER A 82 1.46 -5.94 -40.34
CA SER A 82 2.52 -6.92 -40.64
C SER A 82 3.36 -7.30 -39.41
N MET A 83 3.55 -6.34 -38.50
CA MET A 83 4.30 -6.47 -37.24
C MET A 83 3.42 -6.89 -36.05
N ALA A 84 2.15 -7.21 -36.26
CA ALA A 84 1.22 -7.48 -35.17
C ALA A 84 1.70 -8.62 -34.26
N ASP A 85 2.28 -9.70 -34.81
CA ASP A 85 2.75 -10.83 -33.99
C ASP A 85 3.93 -10.44 -33.10
N SER A 86 4.87 -9.63 -33.60
CA SER A 86 5.97 -9.09 -32.79
C SER A 86 5.48 -8.16 -31.69
N LEU A 87 4.51 -7.30 -32.00
CA LEU A 87 3.88 -6.41 -31.02
C LEU A 87 3.07 -7.20 -29.98
N LEU A 88 2.38 -8.27 -30.39
CA LEU A 88 1.68 -9.18 -29.47
C LEU A 88 2.66 -9.90 -28.54
N MET A 89 3.84 -10.32 -29.02
CA MET A 89 4.86 -10.92 -28.16
C MET A 89 5.37 -9.92 -27.12
N GLU A 90 5.61 -8.66 -27.52
CA GLU A 90 6.05 -7.61 -26.61
C GLU A 90 4.96 -7.29 -25.56
N ALA A 91 3.70 -7.19 -26.00
CA ALA A 91 2.56 -7.03 -25.10
C ALA A 91 2.41 -8.21 -24.13
N ALA A 92 2.61 -9.45 -24.60
CA ALA A 92 2.54 -10.65 -23.76
C ALA A 92 3.60 -10.67 -22.66
N LYS A 93 4.81 -10.17 -22.93
CA LYS A 93 5.88 -10.09 -21.93
C LYS A 93 5.63 -9.00 -20.89
N ARG A 94 5.04 -7.88 -21.31
CA ARG A 94 4.79 -6.70 -20.46
C ARG A 94 3.54 -6.86 -19.61
N SER A 95 2.43 -7.18 -20.26
CA SER A 95 1.09 -7.20 -19.67
C SER A 95 0.33 -8.47 -20.08
N PRO A 96 0.75 -9.66 -19.63
CA PRO A 96 0.08 -10.90 -20.01
C PRO A 96 -1.39 -10.97 -19.51
N GLU A 97 -1.77 -10.25 -18.44
CA GLU A 97 -3.17 -10.17 -17.99
C GLU A 97 -4.05 -9.33 -18.95
N ASP A 98 -3.50 -8.25 -19.51
CA ASP A 98 -4.22 -7.50 -20.55
C ASP A 98 -4.39 -8.36 -21.79
N LEU A 99 -3.34 -9.08 -22.20
CA LEU A 99 -3.42 -10.02 -23.32
C LEU A 99 -4.51 -11.07 -23.10
N TYR A 100 -4.65 -11.61 -21.88
CA TYR A 100 -5.73 -12.53 -21.51
C TYR A 100 -7.12 -11.92 -21.79
N ASN A 101 -7.32 -10.65 -21.42
CA ASN A 101 -8.61 -9.97 -21.63
C ASN A 101 -8.91 -9.77 -23.12
N TYR A 102 -7.91 -9.38 -23.93
CA TYR A 102 -8.07 -9.28 -25.38
C TYR A 102 -8.25 -10.65 -26.05
N ALA A 103 -7.59 -11.69 -25.56
CA ALA A 103 -7.75 -13.07 -26.04
C ALA A 103 -9.16 -13.62 -25.82
N ALA A 104 -9.87 -13.17 -24.76
CA ALA A 104 -11.24 -13.56 -24.48
C ALA A 104 -12.26 -12.86 -25.41
N ALA A 105 -11.88 -11.79 -26.11
CA ALA A 105 -12.77 -11.06 -27.01
C ALA A 105 -13.04 -11.86 -28.30
N SER A 106 -14.24 -11.69 -28.87
CA SER A 106 -14.64 -12.32 -30.14
C SER A 106 -14.29 -11.49 -31.38
N ASP A 107 -13.50 -10.44 -31.23
CA ASP A 107 -13.08 -9.55 -32.32
C ASP A 107 -11.89 -10.12 -33.13
N LEU A 108 -11.45 -9.36 -34.14
CA LEU A 108 -10.33 -9.78 -35.01
C LEU A 108 -9.03 -9.96 -34.24
N LEU A 109 -8.75 -9.09 -33.26
CA LEU A 109 -7.54 -9.18 -32.45
C LEU A 109 -7.58 -10.40 -31.52
N GLY A 110 -8.71 -10.65 -30.87
CA GLY A 110 -8.92 -11.82 -30.02
C GLY A 110 -8.72 -13.13 -30.79
N LYS A 111 -9.31 -13.23 -32.00
CA LYS A 111 -9.07 -14.38 -32.90
C LYS A 111 -7.60 -14.53 -33.26
N LYS A 112 -6.91 -13.43 -33.60
CA LYS A 112 -5.48 -13.46 -33.92
C LYS A 112 -4.65 -13.98 -32.75
N ILE A 113 -4.93 -13.52 -31.54
CA ILE A 113 -4.29 -13.98 -30.30
C ILE A 113 -4.55 -15.48 -30.09
N GLN A 114 -5.80 -15.94 -30.25
CA GLN A 114 -6.18 -17.34 -30.09
C GLN A 114 -5.50 -18.29 -31.10
N THR A 115 -5.22 -17.81 -32.31
CA THR A 115 -4.57 -18.61 -33.37
C THR A 115 -3.04 -18.51 -33.36
N SER A 116 -2.44 -17.74 -32.44
CA SER A 116 -1.00 -17.54 -32.40
C SER A 116 -0.24 -18.85 -32.14
N SER A 117 0.87 -19.05 -32.85
CA SER A 117 1.80 -20.16 -32.62
C SER A 117 2.84 -19.88 -31.54
N GLU A 118 2.97 -18.63 -31.09
CA GLU A 118 3.94 -18.25 -30.05
C GLU A 118 3.57 -18.88 -28.70
N PRO A 119 4.47 -19.65 -28.05
CA PRO A 119 4.13 -20.45 -26.88
C PRO A 119 3.46 -19.65 -25.74
N LEU A 120 4.00 -18.48 -25.40
CA LEU A 120 3.46 -17.62 -24.35
C LEU A 120 2.04 -17.13 -24.67
N ILE A 121 1.85 -16.63 -25.89
CA ILE A 121 0.56 -16.11 -26.36
C ILE A 121 -0.47 -17.25 -26.40
N LYS A 122 -0.06 -18.41 -26.94
CA LYS A 122 -0.89 -19.60 -27.04
C LYS A 122 -1.35 -20.10 -25.67
N THR A 123 -0.47 -20.13 -24.67
CA THR A 123 -0.84 -20.54 -23.30
C THR A 123 -1.79 -19.52 -22.66
N ILE A 124 -1.54 -18.21 -22.81
CA ILE A 124 -2.46 -17.17 -22.30
C ILE A 124 -3.85 -17.28 -22.96
N ALA A 125 -3.89 -17.51 -24.28
CA ALA A 125 -5.14 -17.70 -25.01
C ALA A 125 -5.87 -19.00 -24.64
N ALA A 126 -5.12 -20.06 -24.31
CA ALA A 126 -5.71 -21.28 -23.77
C ALA A 126 -6.38 -21.00 -22.42
N PHE A 127 -5.72 -20.26 -21.52
CA PHE A 127 -6.32 -19.84 -20.25
C PHE A 127 -7.56 -18.98 -20.45
N SER A 128 -7.58 -18.04 -21.41
CA SER A 128 -8.74 -17.19 -21.65
C SER A 128 -9.97 -17.97 -22.13
N SER A 129 -9.76 -19.15 -22.72
CA SER A 129 -10.82 -20.05 -23.17
C SER A 129 -11.34 -21.00 -22.08
N MET A 130 -10.66 -21.08 -20.93
CA MET A 130 -11.01 -21.96 -19.82
C MET A 130 -11.96 -21.30 -18.83
N LYS A 131 -12.86 -22.11 -18.26
CA LYS A 131 -13.69 -21.69 -17.13
C LYS A 131 -12.79 -21.37 -15.94
N SER A 132 -12.90 -20.16 -15.40
CA SER A 132 -12.04 -19.66 -14.32
C SER A 132 -10.55 -19.57 -14.69
N GLY A 133 -10.22 -19.38 -15.98
CA GLY A 133 -8.85 -19.31 -16.48
C GLY A 133 -7.92 -18.33 -15.76
N ARG A 134 -8.46 -17.27 -15.15
CA ARG A 134 -7.70 -16.34 -14.32
C ARG A 134 -7.00 -17.01 -13.11
N LEU A 135 -7.53 -18.12 -12.60
CA LEU A 135 -6.91 -18.90 -11.51
C LEU A 135 -5.66 -19.68 -11.94
N PHE A 136 -5.42 -19.81 -13.24
CA PHE A 136 -4.24 -20.50 -13.78
C PHE A 136 -3.06 -19.56 -13.96
N PHE A 137 -3.36 -18.27 -14.04
CA PHE A 137 -2.43 -17.22 -14.38
C PHE A 137 -1.24 -17.08 -13.41
N PRO A 138 -1.40 -17.26 -12.07
CA PRO A 138 -0.26 -17.34 -11.14
C PRO A 138 0.81 -18.37 -11.51
N PHE A 139 0.42 -19.41 -12.26
CA PHE A 139 1.25 -20.54 -12.63
C PHE A 139 1.72 -20.49 -14.09
N LEU A 140 1.51 -19.37 -14.80
CA LEU A 140 1.83 -19.24 -16.22
C LEU A 140 3.26 -19.69 -16.56
N ASP A 141 4.25 -19.24 -15.79
CA ASP A 141 5.65 -19.62 -16.00
C ASP A 141 5.91 -21.11 -15.75
N GLN A 142 5.31 -21.67 -14.68
CA GLN A 142 5.43 -23.09 -14.34
C GLN A 142 4.82 -23.98 -15.43
N VAL A 143 3.65 -23.59 -15.96
CA VAL A 143 3.00 -24.28 -17.08
C VAL A 143 3.86 -24.19 -18.33
N MET A 144 4.43 -23.02 -18.62
CA MET A 144 5.31 -22.82 -19.77
C MET A 144 6.60 -23.64 -19.71
N GLN A 145 7.12 -23.87 -18.50
CA GLN A 145 8.27 -24.72 -18.26
C GLN A 145 7.93 -26.22 -18.17
N GLY A 146 6.64 -26.58 -18.26
CA GLY A 146 6.18 -27.96 -18.09
C GLY A 146 6.36 -28.52 -16.67
N LYS A 147 6.58 -27.65 -15.67
CA LYS A 147 6.77 -28.03 -14.27
C LYS A 147 5.44 -28.38 -13.58
N ILE A 148 4.34 -27.80 -14.03
CA ILE A 148 3.00 -28.08 -13.54
C ILE A 148 2.05 -28.34 -14.71
N ALA A 149 1.22 -29.37 -14.57
CA ALA A 149 0.19 -29.70 -15.55
C ALA A 149 -1.09 -28.89 -15.27
N ILE A 150 -1.86 -28.56 -16.31
CA ILE A 150 -3.10 -27.79 -16.19
C ILE A 150 -4.12 -28.53 -15.30
N GLU A 151 -4.17 -29.85 -15.41
CA GLU A 151 -5.05 -30.73 -14.63
C GLU A 151 -4.73 -30.68 -13.13
N GLN A 152 -3.46 -30.46 -12.76
CA GLN A 152 -3.06 -30.29 -11.36
C GLN A 152 -3.61 -28.98 -10.80
N ILE A 153 -3.59 -27.91 -11.59
CA ILE A 153 -4.17 -26.62 -11.21
C ILE A 153 -5.70 -26.73 -11.12
N GLU A 154 -6.35 -27.38 -12.09
CA GLU A 154 -7.80 -27.62 -12.08
C GLU A 154 -8.26 -28.38 -10.82
N SER A 155 -7.47 -29.36 -10.39
CA SER A 155 -7.73 -30.09 -9.16
C SER A 155 -7.56 -29.20 -7.93
N ALA A 156 -6.46 -28.44 -7.86
CA ALA A 156 -6.17 -27.55 -6.74
C ALA A 156 -7.24 -26.46 -6.59
N VAL A 157 -7.74 -25.88 -7.67
CA VAL A 157 -8.80 -24.85 -7.68
C VAL A 157 -10.09 -25.30 -6.97
N LYS A 158 -10.34 -26.61 -6.88
CA LYS A 158 -11.54 -27.16 -6.22
C LYS A 158 -11.42 -27.18 -4.68
N ASP A 159 -10.23 -26.98 -4.13
CA ASP A 159 -9.98 -26.91 -2.68
C ASP A 159 -9.14 -25.67 -2.38
N SER A 160 -9.73 -24.68 -1.69
CA SER A 160 -9.06 -23.41 -1.37
C SER A 160 -7.73 -23.61 -0.64
N ILE A 161 -7.62 -24.63 0.21
CA ILE A 161 -6.37 -24.94 0.91
C ILE A 161 -5.35 -25.50 -0.07
N ALA A 162 -5.73 -26.44 -0.93
CA ALA A 162 -4.82 -26.99 -1.93
C ALA A 162 -4.32 -25.91 -2.90
N TYR A 163 -5.21 -25.02 -3.34
CA TYR A 163 -4.85 -23.90 -4.19
C TYR A 163 -3.89 -22.91 -3.49
N PHE A 164 -4.17 -22.53 -2.25
CA PHE A 164 -3.29 -21.65 -1.48
C PHE A 164 -1.89 -22.25 -1.29
N LYS A 165 -1.82 -23.54 -0.97
CA LYS A 165 -0.53 -24.26 -0.88
C LYS A 165 0.24 -24.23 -2.19
N LEU A 166 -0.47 -24.38 -3.31
CA LEU A 166 0.15 -24.33 -4.64
C LEU A 166 0.71 -22.94 -4.96
N LEU A 167 -0.02 -21.87 -4.60
CA LEU A 167 0.47 -20.49 -4.71
C LEU A 167 1.75 -20.29 -3.87
N VAL A 168 1.74 -20.73 -2.61
CA VAL A 168 2.90 -20.64 -1.71
C VAL A 168 4.11 -21.39 -2.28
N GLN A 169 3.92 -22.63 -2.74
CA GLN A 169 5.01 -23.42 -3.32
C GLN A 169 5.59 -22.75 -4.56
N THR A 170 4.73 -22.19 -5.42
CA THR A 170 5.14 -21.45 -6.62
C THR A 170 5.94 -20.21 -6.25
N LYS A 171 5.51 -19.48 -5.21
CA LYS A 171 6.20 -18.28 -4.73
C LYS A 171 7.58 -18.59 -4.17
N ILE A 172 7.75 -19.70 -3.44
CA ILE A 172 9.05 -20.15 -2.95
C ILE A 172 10.00 -20.51 -4.10
N ASP A 173 9.52 -21.22 -5.13
CA ASP A 173 10.33 -21.53 -6.33
C ASP A 173 10.77 -20.25 -7.04
N TYR A 174 9.85 -19.30 -7.24
CA TYR A 174 10.17 -18.01 -7.85
C TYR A 174 11.16 -17.21 -7.02
N ALA A 175 11.03 -17.18 -5.70
CA ALA A 175 11.99 -16.53 -4.82
C ALA A 175 13.39 -17.15 -4.91
N GLU A 176 13.50 -18.48 -5.00
CA GLU A 176 14.78 -19.15 -5.22
C GLU A 176 15.41 -18.75 -6.57
N ARG A 177 14.60 -18.71 -7.63
CA ARG A 177 15.02 -18.33 -8.98
C ARG A 177 15.47 -16.87 -9.05
N MET A 178 14.74 -15.95 -8.43
CA MET A 178 15.12 -14.54 -8.37
C MET A 178 16.45 -14.33 -7.65
N ARG A 179 16.78 -15.13 -6.62
CA ARG A 179 18.11 -15.11 -5.99
C ARG A 179 19.24 -15.50 -6.95
N ARG A 180 18.92 -16.24 -8.02
CA ARG A 180 19.82 -16.60 -9.12
C ARG A 180 19.73 -15.65 -10.31
N ALA A 181 19.13 -14.47 -10.12
CA ALA A 181 18.92 -13.44 -11.15
C ALA A 181 18.01 -13.87 -12.33
N ASP A 182 17.14 -14.86 -12.12
CA ASP A 182 16.08 -15.22 -13.06
C ASP A 182 14.85 -14.31 -12.87
N THR A 183 14.05 -14.14 -13.93
CA THR A 183 12.84 -13.30 -13.97
C THR A 183 11.61 -14.16 -14.28
N PRO A 184 10.89 -14.65 -13.26
CA PRO A 184 9.69 -15.46 -13.49
C PRO A 184 8.55 -14.62 -14.09
N LEU A 185 7.76 -15.22 -14.97
CA LEU A 185 6.56 -14.60 -15.54
C LEU A 185 5.41 -14.56 -14.51
N ALA A 186 4.53 -13.56 -14.65
CA ALA A 186 3.30 -13.41 -13.86
C ALA A 186 3.50 -13.33 -12.32
N LEU A 187 4.67 -12.87 -11.86
CA LEU A 187 4.97 -12.69 -10.43
C LEU A 187 3.94 -11.80 -9.72
N GLN A 188 3.53 -10.69 -10.35
CA GLN A 188 2.53 -9.78 -9.78
C GLN A 188 1.16 -10.43 -9.61
N ALA A 189 0.75 -11.27 -10.58
CA ALA A 189 -0.49 -12.01 -10.48
C ALA A 189 -0.43 -13.04 -9.35
N LEU A 190 0.70 -13.74 -9.22
CA LEU A 190 0.93 -14.65 -8.11
C LEU A 190 0.81 -13.94 -6.75
N ASP A 191 1.44 -12.78 -6.60
CA ASP A 191 1.36 -11.98 -5.37
C ASP A 191 -0.08 -11.54 -5.07
N THR A 192 -0.79 -11.06 -6.09
CA THR A 192 -2.19 -10.63 -5.98
C THR A 192 -3.10 -11.78 -5.55
N TRP A 193 -2.96 -12.95 -6.17
CA TRP A 193 -3.76 -14.13 -5.82
C TRP A 193 -3.38 -14.71 -4.46
N LEU A 194 -2.10 -14.65 -4.08
CA LEU A 194 -1.64 -15.07 -2.76
C LEU A 194 -2.21 -14.19 -1.65
N GLU A 195 -2.16 -12.86 -1.79
CA GLU A 195 -2.79 -11.90 -0.89
C GLU A 195 -4.30 -12.12 -0.83
N ARG A 196 -4.97 -12.19 -1.98
CA ARG A 196 -6.40 -12.43 -2.05
C ARG A 196 -6.80 -13.71 -1.31
N LYS A 197 -6.11 -14.82 -1.55
CA LYS A 197 -6.45 -16.12 -0.96
C LYS A 197 -6.07 -16.22 0.50
N ALA A 198 -4.96 -15.62 0.92
CA ALA A 198 -4.63 -15.46 2.33
C ALA A 198 -5.76 -14.74 3.07
N THR A 199 -6.22 -13.62 2.51
CA THR A 199 -7.25 -12.77 3.12
C THR A 199 -8.63 -13.42 3.12
N GLU A 200 -9.16 -13.76 1.95
CA GLU A 200 -10.52 -14.29 1.78
C GLU A 200 -10.69 -15.66 2.42
N ASP A 201 -9.71 -16.57 2.25
CA ASP A 201 -9.89 -17.96 2.63
C ASP A 201 -9.37 -18.27 4.04
N PHE A 202 -8.56 -17.43 4.68
CA PHE A 202 -7.99 -17.74 6.00
C PHE A 202 -8.12 -16.61 7.01
N ILE A 203 -7.63 -15.41 6.69
CA ILE A 203 -7.63 -14.29 7.63
C ILE A 203 -9.07 -13.90 7.98
N ALA A 204 -9.96 -13.78 6.98
CA ALA A 204 -11.37 -13.48 7.20
C ALA A 204 -12.04 -14.47 8.17
N ASP A 205 -11.81 -15.77 8.02
CA ASP A 205 -12.37 -16.80 8.90
C ASP A 205 -11.87 -16.69 10.35
N ILE A 206 -10.55 -16.59 10.56
CA ILE A 206 -9.99 -16.52 11.92
C ILE A 206 -10.30 -15.18 12.61
N ASN A 207 -10.50 -14.13 11.81
CA ASN A 207 -10.94 -12.81 12.27
C ASN A 207 -12.43 -12.81 12.59
N ALA A 208 -13.28 -13.47 11.80
CA ALA A 208 -14.71 -13.61 12.11
C ALA A 208 -14.93 -14.31 13.46
N LEU A 209 -13.99 -15.19 13.85
CA LEU A 209 -13.98 -15.89 15.14
C LEU A 209 -13.16 -15.15 16.22
N HIS A 210 -12.94 -13.85 16.13
CA HIS A 210 -12.12 -13.10 17.10
C HIS A 210 -12.68 -13.11 18.54
N ASP A 211 -14.01 -13.24 18.69
CA ASP A 211 -14.70 -13.38 19.99
C ASP A 211 -14.63 -14.81 20.57
N GLU A 212 -14.20 -15.80 19.78
CA GLU A 212 -14.10 -17.20 20.20
C GLU A 212 -12.86 -17.39 21.09
N ARG A 213 -13.10 -17.82 22.34
CA ARG A 213 -12.06 -18.00 23.35
C ARG A 213 -11.30 -19.31 23.19
N ASN A 214 -11.86 -20.30 22.50
CA ASN A 214 -11.21 -21.59 22.26
C ASN A 214 -10.31 -21.54 21.01
N PRO A 215 -8.97 -21.58 21.15
CA PRO A 215 -8.06 -21.48 20.01
C PRO A 215 -8.18 -22.64 19.02
N ALA A 216 -8.64 -23.81 19.47
CA ALA A 216 -8.85 -24.97 18.60
C ALA A 216 -10.06 -24.79 17.68
N VAL A 217 -11.04 -23.97 18.08
CA VAL A 217 -12.18 -23.59 17.24
C VAL A 217 -11.77 -22.44 16.33
N ARG A 218 -11.27 -21.34 16.92
CA ARG A 218 -10.91 -20.12 16.19
C ARG A 218 -9.91 -20.36 15.06
N PHE A 219 -8.85 -21.14 15.32
CA PHE A 219 -7.75 -21.31 14.37
C PHE A 219 -7.78 -22.65 13.64
N ARG A 220 -8.90 -23.38 13.68
CA ARG A 220 -9.04 -24.70 13.05
C ARG A 220 -8.65 -24.71 11.57
N LYS A 221 -8.96 -23.64 10.84
CA LYS A 221 -8.65 -23.52 9.40
C LYS A 221 -7.14 -23.50 9.12
N LEU A 222 -6.34 -23.07 10.11
CA LEU A 222 -4.89 -23.06 10.03
C LEU A 222 -4.27 -24.45 10.23
N ASP A 223 -5.04 -25.43 10.73
CA ASP A 223 -4.49 -26.73 11.12
C ASP A 223 -3.95 -27.54 9.95
N LYS A 224 -4.39 -27.24 8.73
CA LYS A 224 -3.91 -27.90 7.52
C LYS A 224 -2.67 -27.22 6.93
N LEU A 225 -2.24 -26.09 7.48
CA LEU A 225 -1.12 -25.32 6.95
C LEU A 225 0.23 -25.76 7.56
N SER A 226 1.27 -25.72 6.74
CA SER A 226 2.67 -25.91 7.13
C SER A 226 3.29 -24.60 7.64
N HIS A 227 4.50 -24.67 8.18
CA HIS A 227 5.19 -23.48 8.68
C HIS A 227 5.50 -22.45 7.57
N THR A 228 5.77 -22.88 6.33
CA THR A 228 5.97 -21.95 5.21
C THR A 228 4.66 -21.33 4.75
N GLU A 229 3.58 -22.11 4.70
CA GLU A 229 2.25 -21.59 4.36
C GLU A 229 1.76 -20.58 5.40
N LEU A 230 2.02 -20.82 6.69
CA LEU A 230 1.72 -19.86 7.76
C LEU A 230 2.58 -18.60 7.69
N TYR A 231 3.84 -18.72 7.26
CA TYR A 231 4.70 -17.55 6.99
C TYR A 231 4.10 -16.69 5.88
N TYR A 232 3.72 -17.30 4.74
CA TYR A 232 3.10 -16.57 3.63
C TYR A 232 1.72 -16.02 3.98
N LEU A 233 0.95 -16.73 4.81
CA LEU A 233 -0.30 -16.21 5.35
C LEU A 233 -0.08 -14.94 6.18
N ALA A 234 0.98 -14.89 7.00
CA ALA A 234 1.32 -13.68 7.76
C ALA A 234 1.71 -12.50 6.85
N VAL A 235 2.59 -12.71 5.87
CA VAL A 235 3.09 -11.61 5.02
C VAL A 235 2.10 -11.15 3.95
N ALA A 236 1.21 -12.04 3.49
CA ALA A 236 0.21 -11.74 2.47
C ALA A 236 -1.10 -11.25 3.09
N GLY A 237 -1.48 -11.75 4.27
CA GLY A 237 -2.69 -11.35 4.98
C GLY A 237 -2.53 -10.12 5.88
N GLU A 238 -1.36 -9.51 5.90
CA GLU A 238 -0.97 -8.48 6.87
C GLU A 238 -2.00 -7.36 7.02
N LYS A 239 -2.47 -6.78 5.91
CA LYS A 239 -3.33 -5.59 5.90
C LYS A 239 -4.65 -5.78 6.64
N GLU A 240 -5.13 -7.02 6.70
CA GLU A 240 -6.42 -7.39 7.29
C GLU A 240 -6.24 -8.18 8.59
N MET A 241 -5.01 -8.45 9.01
CA MET A 241 -4.71 -9.34 10.13
C MET A 241 -4.88 -8.65 11.48
N TYR A 242 -5.73 -9.24 12.35
CA TYR A 242 -5.87 -8.74 13.72
C TYR A 242 -4.64 -9.15 14.56
N THR A 243 -4.31 -8.33 15.55
CA THR A 243 -3.22 -8.63 16.50
C THR A 243 -3.36 -10.02 17.11
N SER A 244 -4.53 -10.37 17.65
CA SER A 244 -4.74 -11.68 18.26
C SER A 244 -4.67 -12.82 17.22
N SER A 245 -5.08 -12.56 15.97
CA SER A 245 -4.94 -13.53 14.88
C SER A 245 -3.46 -13.84 14.55
N PHE A 246 -2.58 -12.84 14.61
CA PHE A 246 -1.14 -13.07 14.45
C PHE A 246 -0.51 -13.69 15.71
N VAL A 247 -0.66 -13.03 16.86
CA VAL A 247 0.08 -13.33 18.10
C VAL A 247 -0.34 -14.65 18.74
N GLU A 248 -1.63 -15.00 18.70
CA GLU A 248 -2.18 -16.23 19.29
C GLU A 248 -2.41 -17.33 18.24
N GLY A 249 -2.61 -16.92 16.98
CA GLY A 249 -2.96 -17.77 15.87
C GLY A 249 -1.73 -18.22 15.07
N ILE A 250 -1.32 -17.35 14.14
CA ILE A 250 -0.37 -17.67 13.07
C ILE A 250 1.06 -17.81 13.59
N TYR A 251 1.57 -16.82 14.31
CA TYR A 251 2.97 -16.77 14.74
C TYR A 251 3.39 -17.98 15.60
N PRO A 252 2.65 -18.39 16.65
CA PRO A 252 2.99 -19.57 17.42
C PRO A 252 2.93 -20.85 16.59
N ARG A 253 1.94 -20.97 15.70
CA ARG A 253 1.74 -22.15 14.85
C ARG A 253 2.89 -22.34 13.85
N ILE A 254 3.49 -21.27 13.33
CA ILE A 254 4.68 -21.38 12.49
C ILE A 254 5.73 -22.27 13.16
N PHE A 255 6.09 -21.95 14.41
CA PHE A 255 7.13 -22.68 15.14
C PHE A 255 6.67 -24.04 15.67
N GLN A 256 5.40 -24.19 16.05
CA GLN A 256 4.83 -25.49 16.44
C GLN A 256 4.83 -26.50 15.28
N ARG A 257 4.73 -26.04 14.03
CA ARG A 257 4.78 -26.88 12.83
C ARG A 257 6.20 -27.21 12.38
N MET A 258 7.22 -26.65 13.00
CA MET A 258 8.61 -26.97 12.71
C MET A 258 9.12 -28.07 13.64
N ARG A 259 9.85 -29.04 13.08
CA ARG A 259 10.53 -30.06 13.89
C ARG A 259 11.54 -29.45 14.86
N ILE A 260 12.27 -28.44 14.40
CA ILE A 260 13.19 -27.63 15.19
C ILE A 260 12.73 -26.18 14.98
N PRO A 261 12.23 -25.48 16.02
CA PRO A 261 11.59 -24.17 15.90
C PRO A 261 12.61 -23.04 15.75
N ARG A 262 13.46 -23.14 14.73
CA ARG A 262 14.55 -22.24 14.43
C ARG A 262 14.15 -21.21 13.37
N ALA A 263 14.25 -19.93 13.70
CA ALA A 263 13.81 -18.83 12.84
C ALA A 263 14.70 -18.67 11.58
N ASP A 264 15.98 -18.96 11.68
CA ASP A 264 16.90 -19.02 10.53
C ASP A 264 16.53 -20.14 9.55
N SER A 265 16.08 -21.30 10.07
CA SER A 265 15.57 -22.40 9.24
C SER A 265 14.27 -22.01 8.54
N LEU A 266 13.39 -21.26 9.20
CA LEU A 266 12.17 -20.74 8.59
C LEU A 266 12.49 -19.85 7.38
N LEU A 267 13.40 -18.88 7.55
CA LEU A 267 13.80 -17.97 6.47
C LEU A 267 14.47 -18.71 5.32
N ALA A 268 15.31 -19.71 5.61
CA ALA A 268 15.91 -20.55 4.58
C ALA A 268 14.85 -21.31 3.76
N ASN A 269 13.84 -21.88 4.42
CA ASN A 269 12.76 -22.65 3.78
C ASN A 269 11.88 -21.82 2.84
N VAL A 270 11.81 -20.49 3.05
CA VAL A 270 11.05 -19.58 2.18
C VAL A 270 11.97 -18.77 1.26
N SER A 271 13.22 -19.20 1.07
CA SER A 271 14.20 -18.52 0.23
C SER A 271 14.47 -17.06 0.61
N PHE A 272 14.23 -16.69 1.87
CA PHE A 272 14.24 -15.32 2.39
C PHE A 272 13.27 -14.37 1.68
N ASP A 273 12.27 -14.91 0.98
CA ASP A 273 11.22 -14.07 0.39
C ASP A 273 10.47 -13.30 1.48
N PHE A 274 10.20 -12.02 1.25
CA PHE A 274 9.53 -11.13 2.22
C PHE A 274 10.14 -11.05 3.63
N TYR A 275 11.41 -11.44 3.83
CA TYR A 275 11.97 -11.50 5.19
C TYR A 275 11.96 -10.14 5.91
N ARG A 276 12.13 -9.02 5.19
CA ARG A 276 12.02 -7.66 5.77
C ARG A 276 10.60 -7.38 6.25
N ARG A 277 9.60 -7.68 5.40
CA ARG A 277 8.19 -7.54 5.75
C ARG A 277 7.86 -8.38 6.97
N PHE A 278 8.31 -9.64 7.03
CA PHE A 278 8.10 -10.49 8.20
C PHE A 278 8.78 -9.95 9.47
N ILE A 279 10.00 -9.41 9.37
CA ILE A 279 10.67 -8.71 10.48
C ILE A 279 9.85 -7.49 10.93
N ARG A 280 9.34 -6.68 10.01
CA ARG A 280 8.46 -5.54 10.34
C ARG A 280 7.17 -6.02 11.02
N ILE A 281 6.50 -7.06 10.52
CA ILE A 281 5.30 -7.65 11.13
C ILE A 281 5.61 -8.09 12.57
N CYS A 282 6.72 -8.82 12.77
CA CYS A 282 7.16 -9.20 14.11
C CYS A 282 7.46 -7.98 15.00
N ALA A 283 8.00 -6.89 14.44
CA ALA A 283 8.25 -5.66 15.18
C ALA A 283 6.93 -4.95 15.57
N ALA A 284 5.97 -4.89 14.65
CA ALA A 284 4.65 -4.29 14.86
C ALA A 284 3.85 -5.04 15.94
N TYR A 285 3.89 -6.38 15.93
CA TYR A 285 3.21 -7.21 16.91
C TYR A 285 4.09 -7.63 18.10
N ASN A 286 5.20 -6.92 18.36
CA ASN A 286 6.09 -7.12 19.51
C ASN A 286 6.60 -8.58 19.68
N THR A 287 6.74 -9.33 18.59
CA THR A 287 7.30 -10.68 18.57
C THR A 287 8.74 -10.73 18.02
N LEU A 288 9.30 -9.61 17.54
CA LEU A 288 10.65 -9.56 16.97
C LEU A 288 11.73 -10.07 17.93
N GLY A 289 11.64 -9.72 19.22
CA GLY A 289 12.59 -10.20 20.22
C GLY A 289 12.52 -11.72 20.46
N ASP A 290 11.33 -12.32 20.34
CA ASP A 290 11.17 -13.79 20.35
C ASP A 290 11.71 -14.41 19.06
N PHE A 291 11.39 -13.82 17.91
CA PHE A 291 11.86 -14.28 16.61
C PHE A 291 13.39 -14.34 16.52
N LEU A 292 14.09 -13.27 16.94
CA LEU A 292 15.55 -13.21 16.93
C LEU A 292 16.19 -14.16 17.94
N ARG A 293 15.52 -14.50 19.05
CA ARG A 293 16.01 -15.48 20.04
C ARG A 293 15.90 -16.93 19.57
N ARG A 294 15.12 -17.19 18.51
CA ARG A 294 14.96 -18.52 17.90
C ARG A 294 16.04 -18.85 16.87
N MET A 295 17.13 -18.09 16.81
CA MET A 295 18.28 -18.32 15.94
C MET A 295 19.58 -17.98 16.69
N ASP A 296 20.72 -18.41 16.16
CA ASP A 296 22.02 -18.11 16.80
C ASP A 296 22.29 -16.60 16.80
N ARG A 297 22.95 -16.09 17.85
CA ARG A 297 23.20 -14.65 18.02
C ARG A 297 23.99 -14.03 16.87
N SER A 298 24.96 -14.75 16.30
CA SER A 298 25.70 -14.30 15.11
C SER A 298 24.77 -14.14 13.91
N TYR A 299 23.90 -15.12 13.68
CA TYR A 299 22.93 -15.10 12.59
C TYR A 299 21.92 -13.97 12.75
N ALA A 300 21.37 -13.76 13.95
CA ALA A 300 20.47 -12.64 14.23
C ALA A 300 21.11 -11.28 13.88
N ARG A 301 22.39 -11.10 14.20
CA ARG A 301 23.14 -9.88 13.84
C ARG A 301 23.30 -9.73 12.33
N ASP A 302 23.68 -10.79 11.63
CA ASP A 302 23.88 -10.74 10.18
C ASP A 302 22.56 -10.56 9.42
N LEU A 303 21.47 -11.16 9.93
CA LEU A 303 20.11 -10.91 9.45
C LEU A 303 19.75 -9.43 9.61
N MET A 304 19.99 -8.83 10.77
CA MET A 304 19.66 -7.42 11.02
C MET A 304 20.57 -6.44 10.26
N ARG A 305 21.81 -6.82 9.92
CA ARG A 305 22.63 -6.08 8.95
C ARG A 305 22.05 -6.17 7.54
N SER A 306 21.68 -7.38 7.12
CA SER A 306 21.06 -7.61 5.81
C SER A 306 19.74 -6.85 5.71
N PHE A 307 18.96 -6.81 6.79
CA PHE A 307 17.73 -6.04 6.96
C PHE A 307 17.92 -4.55 6.72
N ALA A 308 19.12 -3.98 6.90
CA ALA A 308 19.39 -2.57 6.58
C ALA A 308 20.14 -2.35 5.25
N THR A 309 20.38 -3.39 4.45
CA THR A 309 21.30 -3.36 3.29
C THR A 309 20.61 -3.61 1.96
N GLY A 310 21.01 -2.89 0.91
CA GLY A 310 20.50 -3.03 -0.46
C GLY A 310 19.10 -2.46 -0.66
N LEU A 311 18.68 -1.49 0.16
CA LEU A 311 17.35 -0.89 0.11
C LEU A 311 17.12 -0.10 -1.19
N GLU A 312 18.21 0.39 -1.80
CA GLU A 312 18.21 1.10 -3.07
C GLU A 312 18.01 0.22 -4.30
N LYS A 313 18.12 -1.11 -4.14
CA LYS A 313 17.95 -2.08 -5.24
C LYS A 313 16.48 -2.40 -5.50
N SER A 314 15.60 -2.20 -4.51
CA SER A 314 14.17 -2.36 -4.71
C SER A 314 13.64 -1.26 -5.63
N ARG A 315 12.65 -1.59 -6.46
CA ARG A 315 11.96 -0.61 -7.30
C ARG A 315 11.05 0.29 -6.44
N SER A 316 10.40 -0.28 -5.42
CA SER A 316 9.55 0.44 -4.47
C SER A 316 10.35 1.00 -3.28
N LEU A 317 9.69 1.78 -2.43
CA LEU A 317 10.25 2.24 -1.14
C LEU A 317 9.92 1.31 0.02
N GLU A 318 9.17 0.24 -0.24
CA GLU A 318 8.63 -0.67 0.79
C GLU A 318 9.74 -1.17 1.72
N ASP A 319 10.84 -1.69 1.18
CA ASP A 319 11.99 -2.15 1.97
C ASP A 319 12.57 -1.06 2.90
N ALA A 320 12.60 0.19 2.46
CA ALA A 320 13.15 1.29 3.26
C ALA A 320 12.17 1.75 4.34
N VAL A 321 10.88 1.76 4.02
CA VAL A 321 9.79 2.00 4.99
C VAL A 321 9.77 0.89 6.04
N ASP A 322 9.90 -0.38 5.62
CA ASP A 322 9.97 -1.55 6.49
C ASP A 322 11.06 -1.40 7.56
N VAL A 323 12.23 -0.92 7.13
CA VAL A 323 13.39 -0.67 8.00
C VAL A 323 13.15 0.50 8.93
N ALA A 324 12.60 1.61 8.43
CA ALA A 324 12.28 2.77 9.24
C ALA A 324 11.32 2.42 10.37
N ASP A 325 10.27 1.68 10.03
CA ASP A 325 9.19 1.25 10.91
C ASP A 325 9.63 0.26 11.98
N ALA A 326 10.40 -0.76 11.59
CA ALA A 326 10.89 -1.75 12.53
C ALA A 326 11.86 -1.12 13.54
N TYR A 327 12.69 -0.15 13.13
CA TYR A 327 13.77 0.41 13.95
C TYR A 327 13.29 0.95 15.31
N ALA A 328 12.18 1.70 15.33
CA ALA A 328 11.62 2.25 16.57
C ALA A 328 11.13 1.17 17.55
N SER A 329 10.86 -0.04 17.06
CA SER A 329 10.34 -1.17 17.82
C SER A 329 11.42 -2.18 18.24
N ILE A 330 12.67 -2.00 17.81
CA ILE A 330 13.80 -2.85 18.23
C ILE A 330 14.15 -2.49 19.68
N SER A 331 13.70 -3.27 20.66
CA SER A 331 14.00 -3.05 22.09
C SER A 331 15.45 -3.35 22.46
N ASP A 332 16.13 -4.23 21.72
CA ASP A 332 17.54 -4.55 21.92
C ASP A 332 18.45 -3.41 21.41
N THR A 333 19.08 -2.70 22.34
CA THR A 333 19.99 -1.58 22.05
C THR A 333 21.18 -1.99 21.19
N GLU A 334 21.70 -3.21 21.34
CA GLU A 334 22.83 -3.70 20.54
C GLU A 334 22.41 -3.89 19.07
N ILE A 335 21.25 -4.52 18.84
CA ILE A 335 20.69 -4.68 17.49
C ILE A 335 20.31 -3.32 16.90
N ARG A 336 19.75 -2.41 17.68
CA ARG A 336 19.42 -1.05 17.22
C ARG A 336 20.65 -0.27 16.77
N ASN A 337 21.73 -0.32 17.56
CA ASN A 337 23.01 0.28 17.19
C ASN A 337 23.63 -0.37 15.96
N LEU A 338 23.49 -1.70 15.82
CA LEU A 338 23.95 -2.44 14.66
C LEU A 338 23.26 -1.99 13.37
N VAL A 339 21.94 -1.84 13.39
CA VAL A 339 21.16 -1.38 12.23
C VAL A 339 21.56 0.06 11.86
N LEU A 340 21.69 0.96 12.84
CA LEU A 340 22.15 2.33 12.60
C LEU A 340 23.55 2.37 11.98
N ALA A 341 24.50 1.61 12.52
CA ALA A 341 25.85 1.53 11.97
C ALA A 341 25.86 0.99 10.54
N GLN A 342 25.01 0.01 10.25
CA GLN A 342 24.88 -0.56 8.90
C GLN A 342 24.28 0.44 7.91
N VAL A 343 23.28 1.24 8.31
CA VAL A 343 22.74 2.34 7.49
C VAL A 343 23.84 3.35 7.15
N GLY A 344 24.65 3.77 8.12
CA GLY A 344 25.78 4.68 7.89
C GLY A 344 26.82 4.08 6.94
N ALA A 345 27.15 2.80 7.10
CA ALA A 345 28.08 2.10 6.20
C ALA A 345 27.55 2.02 4.76
N ASN A 346 26.24 1.77 4.59
CA ASN A 346 25.59 1.72 3.28
C ASN A 346 25.49 3.10 2.63
N ARG A 347 25.26 4.18 3.40
CA ARG A 347 25.36 5.55 2.89
C ARG A 347 26.75 5.83 2.33
N ALA A 348 27.79 5.55 3.12
CA ALA A 348 29.17 5.78 2.70
C ALA A 348 29.54 4.95 1.44
N TYR A 349 29.02 3.73 1.33
CA TYR A 349 29.15 2.91 0.13
C TYR A 349 28.45 3.54 -1.09
N ALA A 350 27.19 3.98 -0.92
CA ALA A 350 26.41 4.63 -1.98
C ALA A 350 27.06 5.93 -2.46
N GLU A 351 27.66 6.73 -1.55
CA GLU A 351 28.43 7.93 -1.87
C GLU A 351 29.68 7.59 -2.70
N ARG A 352 30.47 6.59 -2.29
CA ARG A 352 31.64 6.13 -3.06
C ARG A 352 31.25 5.61 -4.46
N LYS A 353 30.10 4.96 -4.58
CA LYS A 353 29.57 4.44 -5.86
C LYS A 353 28.72 5.45 -6.64
N LYS A 354 28.54 6.68 -6.13
CA LYS A 354 27.69 7.72 -6.72
C LYS A 354 26.26 7.24 -7.02
N GLN A 355 25.70 6.40 -6.15
CA GLN A 355 24.34 5.86 -6.28
C GLN A 355 23.32 6.83 -5.70
N ALA A 356 22.81 7.77 -6.51
CA ALA A 356 21.91 8.84 -6.07
C ALA A 356 20.72 8.34 -5.21
N ARG A 357 20.03 7.28 -5.65
CA ARG A 357 18.93 6.67 -4.90
C ARG A 357 19.40 6.14 -3.53
N GLY A 358 20.52 5.43 -3.47
CA GLY A 358 21.07 4.91 -2.23
C GLY A 358 21.53 6.01 -1.28
N ILE A 359 22.18 7.06 -1.79
CA ILE A 359 22.58 8.23 -0.99
C ILE A 359 21.35 8.85 -0.32
N THR A 360 20.27 9.04 -1.08
CA THR A 360 19.02 9.62 -0.59
C THR A 360 18.41 8.73 0.50
N ILE A 361 18.14 7.45 0.19
CA ILE A 361 17.51 6.51 1.14
C ILE A 361 18.30 6.43 2.45
N TYR A 362 19.61 6.18 2.37
CA TYR A 362 20.41 5.95 3.57
C TYR A 362 20.67 7.23 4.37
N ARG A 363 20.76 8.39 3.73
CA ARG A 363 20.86 9.68 4.45
C ARG A 363 19.58 9.97 5.23
N LEU A 364 18.41 9.77 4.62
CA LEU A 364 17.14 9.99 5.30
C LEU A 364 16.98 9.03 6.48
N LEU A 365 17.25 7.73 6.29
CA LEU A 365 17.19 6.74 7.38
C LEU A 365 18.17 7.08 8.51
N GLU A 366 19.41 7.45 8.21
CA GLU A 366 20.40 7.81 9.22
C GLU A 366 19.92 9.02 10.04
N GLN A 367 19.44 10.08 9.40
CA GLN A 367 18.94 11.27 10.08
C GLN A 367 17.72 10.96 10.96
N ILE A 368 16.78 10.17 10.45
CA ILE A 368 15.61 9.72 11.20
C ILE A 368 16.03 8.91 12.44
N PHE A 369 16.93 7.94 12.28
CA PHE A 369 17.38 7.10 13.39
C PHE A 369 18.16 7.87 14.45
N LEU A 370 19.02 8.79 14.03
CA LEU A 370 19.77 9.64 14.94
C LEU A 370 18.84 10.60 15.70
N SER A 371 17.72 11.03 15.10
CA SER A 371 16.77 11.94 15.75
C SER A 371 15.99 11.29 16.90
N LEU A 372 15.91 9.95 16.95
CA LEU A 372 15.36 9.24 18.10
C LEU A 372 16.23 9.33 19.36
N ASP A 373 17.53 9.62 19.21
CA ASP A 373 18.42 9.88 20.33
C ASP A 373 18.27 11.34 20.76
N THR A 374 17.46 11.56 21.79
CA THR A 374 17.14 12.91 22.31
C THR A 374 18.37 13.66 22.79
N THR A 375 19.49 12.99 23.08
CA THR A 375 20.76 13.64 23.45
C THR A 375 21.46 14.33 22.28
N LYS A 376 21.09 13.99 21.03
CA LYS A 376 21.69 14.56 19.82
C LYS A 376 21.05 15.87 19.39
N HIS A 377 19.91 16.26 19.97
CA HIS A 377 19.21 17.51 19.69
C HIS A 377 19.01 17.79 18.18
N ILE A 378 18.71 16.75 17.39
CA ILE A 378 18.54 16.87 15.93
C ILE A 378 17.15 17.44 15.63
N ASP A 379 17.13 18.60 14.97
CA ASP A 379 15.91 19.11 14.33
C ASP A 379 15.67 18.33 13.02
N LEU A 380 14.85 17.29 13.13
CA LEU A 380 14.52 16.40 12.02
C LEU A 380 13.80 17.14 10.89
N THR A 381 12.94 18.09 11.24
CA THR A 381 12.16 18.90 10.30
C THR A 381 13.08 19.80 9.48
N ALA A 382 13.98 20.53 10.14
CA ALA A 382 14.96 21.37 9.44
C ALA A 382 15.94 20.54 8.59
N SER A 383 16.38 19.39 9.11
CA SER A 383 17.34 18.51 8.41
C SER A 383 16.75 17.87 7.14
N LEU A 384 15.46 17.52 7.16
CA LEU A 384 14.80 16.83 6.05
C LEU A 384 14.01 17.78 5.13
N GLY A 385 13.81 19.04 5.53
CA GLY A 385 13.00 20.00 4.76
C GLY A 385 11.51 19.64 4.70
N ILE A 386 11.03 18.84 5.65
CA ILE A 386 9.61 18.45 5.78
C ILE A 386 8.86 19.41 6.71
N PRO A 387 7.51 19.43 6.72
CA PRO A 387 6.75 20.19 7.72
C PRO A 387 7.07 19.76 9.17
N PRO A 388 6.83 20.63 10.17
CA PRO A 388 7.09 20.31 11.57
C PRO A 388 6.31 19.08 12.06
N VAL A 389 6.99 17.94 12.25
CA VAL A 389 6.32 16.69 12.69
C VAL A 389 6.06 16.65 14.20
N PHE A 390 6.64 17.59 14.94
CA PHE A 390 6.50 17.72 16.40
C PHE A 390 5.38 18.66 16.82
N ASN A 391 4.98 19.60 15.96
CA ASN A 391 4.01 20.64 16.28
C ASN A 391 3.01 20.81 15.14
N MET A 392 1.71 20.68 15.43
CA MET A 392 0.66 21.13 14.53
C MET A 392 0.12 22.48 15.05
N PRO A 393 0.44 23.60 14.38
CA PRO A 393 -0.13 24.89 14.72
C PRO A 393 -1.65 24.85 14.68
N VAL A 394 -2.32 25.42 15.70
CA VAL A 394 -3.79 25.44 15.74
C VAL A 394 -4.37 26.23 14.57
N GLU A 395 -3.67 27.27 14.10
CA GLU A 395 -4.03 28.05 12.91
C GLU A 395 -4.13 27.20 11.64
N ASN A 396 -3.31 26.15 11.51
CA ASN A 396 -3.36 25.25 10.35
C ASN A 396 -4.60 24.34 10.38
N LEU A 397 -5.30 24.27 11.51
CA LEU A 397 -6.53 23.49 11.69
C LEU A 397 -7.79 24.33 11.51
N LYS A 398 -7.66 25.66 11.52
CA LYS A 398 -8.79 26.59 11.38
C LYS A 398 -9.14 26.77 9.90
N ASP A 399 -10.44 26.82 9.63
CA ASP A 399 -10.96 27.26 8.35
C ASP A 399 -10.94 28.79 8.21
N THR A 400 -11.42 29.32 7.10
CA THR A 400 -11.48 30.76 6.82
C THR A 400 -12.38 31.53 7.79
N ALA A 401 -13.27 30.85 8.52
CA ALA A 401 -14.13 31.41 9.56
C ALA A 401 -13.54 31.23 10.98
N GLY A 402 -12.31 30.72 11.10
CA GLY A 402 -11.64 30.48 12.39
C GLY A 402 -12.16 29.24 13.13
N ARG A 403 -12.93 28.37 12.47
CA ARG A 403 -13.52 27.15 13.06
C ARG A 403 -12.63 25.95 12.80
N VAL A 404 -12.65 24.97 13.69
CA VAL A 404 -12.01 23.66 13.47
C VAL A 404 -13.09 22.59 13.35
N VAL A 405 -13.11 21.93 12.18
CA VAL A 405 -14.03 20.82 11.90
C VAL A 405 -13.29 19.50 12.14
N MET A 406 -13.86 18.63 12.97
CA MET A 406 -13.37 17.28 13.21
C MET A 406 -14.41 16.27 12.73
N HIS A 407 -13.98 15.23 12.03
CA HIS A 407 -14.84 14.13 11.58
C HIS A 407 -14.44 12.84 12.28
N GLN A 408 -15.39 12.20 12.95
CA GLN A 408 -15.16 10.98 13.71
C GLN A 408 -16.07 9.84 13.24
N PHE A 409 -15.45 8.80 12.69
CA PHE A 409 -16.13 7.62 12.20
C PHE A 409 -16.41 6.63 13.34
N PHE A 410 -17.66 6.20 13.46
CA PHE A 410 -18.11 5.09 14.31
C PHE A 410 -18.73 3.98 13.45
N TYR A 411 -18.73 2.76 13.98
CA TYR A 411 -19.23 1.57 13.30
C TYR A 411 -20.29 0.87 14.14
N GLY A 412 -21.23 0.22 13.45
CA GLY A 412 -22.40 -0.46 13.98
C GLY A 412 -22.15 -1.79 14.68
N ASP A 413 -20.89 -2.17 14.83
CA ASP A 413 -20.48 -3.40 15.49
C ASP A 413 -20.94 -3.47 16.95
N LYS A 414 -20.82 -4.67 17.53
CA LYS A 414 -21.25 -5.00 18.90
C LYS A 414 -20.75 -4.01 19.96
N ASP A 415 -19.56 -3.43 19.78
CA ASP A 415 -18.95 -2.49 20.74
C ASP A 415 -19.27 -1.03 20.42
N GLY A 416 -19.60 -0.72 19.17
CA GLY A 416 -19.89 0.60 18.63
C GLY A 416 -20.81 1.45 19.52
N PRO A 417 -22.02 0.98 19.88
CA PRO A 417 -22.93 1.72 20.76
C PRO A 417 -22.35 2.05 22.13
N VAL A 418 -21.54 1.16 22.73
CA VAL A 418 -20.91 1.38 24.04
C VAL A 418 -19.83 2.46 23.92
N ILE A 419 -18.96 2.35 22.91
CA ILE A 419 -17.88 3.32 22.66
C ILE A 419 -18.47 4.70 22.32
N PHE A 420 -19.54 4.76 21.53
CA PHE A 420 -20.22 6.00 21.19
C PHE A 420 -20.83 6.69 22.41
N ASN A 421 -21.47 5.94 23.31
CA ASN A 421 -21.99 6.50 24.56
C ASN A 421 -20.86 7.01 25.48
N ALA A 422 -19.75 6.28 25.56
CA ALA A 422 -18.56 6.75 26.29
C ALA A 422 -17.99 8.04 25.70
N PHE A 423 -17.98 8.16 24.37
CA PHE A 423 -17.64 9.40 23.67
C PHE A 423 -18.54 10.56 24.07
N LEU A 424 -19.86 10.42 23.98
CA LEU A 424 -20.78 11.48 24.38
C LEU A 424 -20.56 11.90 25.84
N ASN A 425 -20.38 10.94 26.74
CA ASN A 425 -20.17 11.21 28.16
C ASN A 425 -18.89 12.02 28.44
N SER A 426 -17.82 11.82 27.67
CA SER A 426 -16.58 12.58 27.84
C SER A 426 -16.74 14.09 27.55
N PHE A 427 -17.74 14.45 26.75
CA PHE A 427 -18.05 15.83 26.39
C PHE A 427 -19.26 16.40 27.15
N ARG A 428 -19.80 15.69 28.15
CA ARG A 428 -20.87 16.21 29.03
C ARG A 428 -20.28 17.14 30.10
N ASN A 429 -19.87 18.32 29.70
CA ASN A 429 -19.39 19.36 30.61
C ASN A 429 -19.70 20.77 30.06
N ALA A 430 -19.44 21.81 30.85
CA ALA A 430 -19.80 23.20 30.51
C ALA A 430 -19.06 23.80 29.29
N ASN A 431 -18.05 23.12 28.75
CA ASN A 431 -17.30 23.59 27.59
C ASN A 431 -17.90 23.11 26.27
N TRP A 432 -18.82 22.15 26.26
CA TRP A 432 -19.32 21.50 25.05
C TRP A 432 -20.85 21.41 25.06
N ARG A 433 -21.42 21.47 23.85
CA ARG A 433 -22.83 21.26 23.56
C ARG A 433 -22.96 20.06 22.65
N ILE A 434 -23.90 19.17 22.95
CA ILE A 434 -24.18 17.97 22.18
C ILE A 434 -25.54 18.11 21.50
N GLU A 435 -25.59 17.99 20.18
CA GLU A 435 -26.81 17.99 19.38
C GLU A 435 -26.97 16.66 18.65
N LEU A 436 -28.03 15.92 19.00
CA LEU A 436 -28.32 14.61 18.41
C LEU A 436 -29.15 14.79 17.14
N LYS A 437 -28.68 14.22 16.03
CA LYS A 437 -29.40 14.10 14.76
C LYS A 437 -29.77 12.62 14.52
N PRO A 438 -30.64 12.31 13.55
CA PRO A 438 -31.00 10.94 13.23
C PRO A 438 -29.80 10.04 12.89
N GLN A 439 -28.85 10.54 12.09
CA GLN A 439 -27.71 9.76 11.59
C GLN A 439 -26.34 10.17 12.16
N TRP A 440 -26.22 11.35 12.79
CA TRP A 440 -24.97 11.80 13.41
C TRP A 440 -25.22 12.59 14.69
N VAL A 441 -24.15 12.98 15.36
CA VAL A 441 -24.14 13.91 16.49
C VAL A 441 -23.15 15.02 16.20
N GLU A 442 -23.46 16.21 16.70
CA GLU A 442 -22.57 17.36 16.67
C GLU A 442 -22.17 17.71 18.09
N VAL A 443 -20.87 17.62 18.37
CA VAL A 443 -20.29 18.02 19.67
C VAL A 443 -19.50 19.29 19.44
N SER A 444 -20.10 20.43 19.82
CA SER A 444 -19.57 21.77 19.54
C SER A 444 -19.05 22.45 20.80
N SER A 445 -17.93 23.15 20.70
CA SER A 445 -17.43 23.96 21.80
C SER A 445 -18.36 25.15 22.09
N VAL A 446 -18.48 25.48 23.37
CA VAL A 446 -19.25 26.64 23.87
C VAL A 446 -18.30 27.81 24.21
N LYS A 447 -17.02 27.51 24.46
CA LYS A 447 -15.99 28.48 24.87
C LYS A 447 -14.70 28.22 24.11
N GLY A 448 -13.98 29.30 23.76
CA GLY A 448 -12.68 29.24 23.08
C GLY A 448 -12.82 29.18 21.56
N VAL A 449 -11.89 28.50 20.89
CA VAL A 449 -11.96 28.27 19.44
C VAL A 449 -13.26 27.50 19.12
N PRO A 450 -14.01 27.90 18.08
CA PRO A 450 -15.15 27.12 17.60
C PRO A 450 -14.67 25.77 17.06
N VAL A 451 -14.92 24.69 17.80
CA VAL A 451 -14.57 23.32 17.42
C VAL A 451 -15.86 22.53 17.34
N THR A 452 -16.10 21.84 16.24
CA THR A 452 -17.22 20.91 16.12
C THR A 452 -16.73 19.54 15.69
N ILE A 453 -17.05 18.53 16.51
CA ILE A 453 -16.86 17.13 16.18
C ILE A 453 -18.17 16.61 15.57
N TYR A 454 -18.11 16.27 14.30
CA TYR A 454 -19.16 15.58 13.57
C TYR A 454 -18.89 14.09 13.67
N ALA A 455 -19.79 13.35 14.32
CA ALA A 455 -19.64 11.92 14.51
C ALA A 455 -20.88 11.18 14.03
N ASN A 456 -20.74 10.27 13.07
CA ASN A 456 -21.86 9.43 12.67
C ASN A 456 -22.30 8.54 13.84
N ARG A 457 -23.56 8.14 13.85
CA ARG A 457 -24.07 7.18 14.84
C ARG A 457 -23.69 5.76 14.41
N PRO A 458 -23.34 4.87 15.36
CA PRO A 458 -23.14 3.45 15.10
C PRO A 458 -24.50 2.76 14.93
N LEU A 459 -25.15 2.98 13.78
CA LEU A 459 -26.40 2.31 13.42
C LEU A 459 -26.12 0.85 13.00
N ASP A 460 -27.15 0.04 12.78
CA ASP A 460 -26.98 -1.40 12.53
C ASP A 460 -26.10 -1.69 11.28
N GLU A 461 -24.94 -2.32 11.50
CA GLU A 461 -23.99 -2.69 10.44
C GLU A 461 -24.53 -3.81 9.53
N LEU A 462 -25.40 -4.70 10.04
CA LEU A 462 -25.95 -5.81 9.25
C LEU A 462 -26.96 -5.33 8.20
N GLN A 463 -27.42 -4.08 8.34
CA GLN A 463 -28.31 -3.40 7.41
C GLN A 463 -27.61 -2.24 6.68
N ASP A 464 -26.27 -2.13 6.80
CA ASP A 464 -25.45 -1.05 6.24
C ASP A 464 -25.87 0.37 6.67
N LEU A 465 -26.61 0.51 7.78
CA LEU A 465 -27.17 1.80 8.22
C LEU A 465 -26.09 2.74 8.78
N ASP A 466 -25.01 2.21 9.35
CA ASP A 466 -23.87 3.01 9.79
C ASP A 466 -23.07 3.54 8.60
N ALA A 467 -22.83 2.72 7.58
CA ALA A 467 -22.19 3.13 6.33
C ALA A 467 -23.01 4.22 5.62
N GLU A 468 -24.34 4.07 5.56
CA GLU A 468 -25.24 5.11 5.03
C GLU A 468 -25.12 6.41 5.85
N ALA A 469 -25.12 6.32 7.18
CA ALA A 469 -24.94 7.47 8.06
C ALA A 469 -23.59 8.17 7.87
N GLN A 470 -22.52 7.42 7.62
CA GLN A 470 -21.20 7.98 7.29
C GLN A 470 -21.23 8.74 5.97
N GLN A 471 -21.80 8.16 4.91
CA GLN A 471 -21.90 8.81 3.59
C GLN A 471 -22.77 10.06 3.64
N ASN A 472 -23.92 10.00 4.32
CA ASN A 472 -24.80 11.17 4.47
C ASN A 472 -24.14 12.29 5.28
N LEU A 473 -23.32 11.95 6.29
CA LEU A 473 -22.55 12.94 7.03
C LEU A 473 -21.46 13.58 6.14
N ILE A 474 -20.74 12.78 5.34
CA ILE A 474 -19.75 13.31 4.39
C ILE A 474 -20.42 14.28 3.41
N ALA A 475 -21.55 13.88 2.81
CA ALA A 475 -22.31 14.73 1.90
C ALA A 475 -22.80 16.02 2.58
N TYR A 476 -23.22 15.96 3.85
CA TYR A 476 -23.58 17.14 4.63
C TYR A 476 -22.38 18.07 4.84
N LEU A 477 -21.21 17.54 5.18
CA LEU A 477 -20.00 18.33 5.37
C LEU A 477 -19.58 19.03 4.06
N GLU A 478 -19.61 18.30 2.94
CA GLU A 478 -19.31 18.85 1.61
C GLU A 478 -20.30 19.94 1.19
N PHE A 479 -21.60 19.69 1.34
CA PHE A 479 -22.66 20.64 0.98
C PHE A 479 -22.53 21.98 1.73
N ASN A 480 -22.04 21.94 2.97
CA ASN A 480 -21.88 23.12 3.81
C ASN A 480 -20.45 23.71 3.77
N ASP A 481 -19.58 23.22 2.88
CA ASP A 481 -18.14 23.57 2.80
C ASP A 481 -17.42 23.47 4.17
N LEU A 482 -17.81 22.47 4.96
CA LEU A 482 -17.18 22.13 6.23
C LEU A 482 -16.07 21.12 5.97
N ARG A 483 -14.83 21.59 5.92
CA ARG A 483 -13.66 20.76 5.58
C ARG A 483 -12.99 20.23 6.84
N PRO A 484 -13.04 18.92 7.13
CA PRO A 484 -12.40 18.39 8.33
C PRO A 484 -10.89 18.61 8.30
N ALA A 485 -10.37 19.17 9.38
CA ALA A 485 -8.94 19.30 9.63
C ALA A 485 -8.42 18.14 10.49
N VAL A 486 -9.30 17.46 11.23
CA VAL A 486 -8.99 16.27 12.02
C VAL A 486 -9.95 15.14 11.64
N THR A 487 -9.41 13.98 11.30
CA THR A 487 -10.18 12.76 11.05
C THR A 487 -9.84 11.71 12.10
N ILE A 488 -10.84 11.06 12.68
CA ILE A 488 -10.70 10.08 13.75
C ILE A 488 -11.42 8.79 13.34
N HIS A 489 -10.70 7.68 13.36
CA HIS A 489 -11.27 6.34 13.24
C HIS A 489 -11.60 5.77 14.62
N ARG A 490 -12.87 5.47 14.88
CA ARG A 490 -13.35 4.70 16.04
C ARG A 490 -14.06 3.42 15.59
N GLY A 491 -13.27 2.48 15.08
CA GLY A 491 -13.72 1.14 14.79
C GLY A 491 -12.64 0.12 15.10
N HIS A 492 -12.95 -1.14 14.87
CA HIS A 492 -11.97 -2.21 14.81
C HIS A 492 -11.12 -2.14 13.54
N SER A 493 -10.04 -2.91 13.49
CA SER A 493 -9.08 -2.91 12.37
C SER A 493 -9.67 -3.15 10.99
N TYR A 494 -10.71 -4.00 10.91
CA TYR A 494 -11.39 -4.31 9.65
C TYR A 494 -12.15 -3.11 9.05
N ASN A 495 -12.44 -2.09 9.85
CA ASN A 495 -13.13 -0.88 9.42
C ASN A 495 -12.17 0.22 8.94
N VAL A 496 -10.85 0.03 9.11
CA VAL A 496 -9.84 1.06 8.78
C VAL A 496 -9.83 1.37 7.29
N SER A 497 -9.87 0.33 6.45
CA SER A 497 -9.93 0.49 4.99
C SER A 497 -11.08 1.41 4.57
N ALA A 498 -12.27 1.23 5.16
CA ALA A 498 -13.45 2.04 4.88
C ALA A 498 -13.30 3.49 5.39
N THR A 499 -12.63 3.72 6.52
CA THR A 499 -12.32 5.10 6.94
C THR A 499 -11.34 5.77 5.98
N ILE A 500 -10.27 5.06 5.57
CA ILE A 500 -9.24 5.63 4.68
C ILE A 500 -9.82 5.96 3.30
N SER A 501 -10.70 5.11 2.74
CA SER A 501 -11.37 5.40 1.47
C SER A 501 -12.27 6.64 1.52
N ASN A 502 -12.74 7.01 2.72
CA ASN A 502 -13.56 8.18 2.98
C ASN A 502 -12.75 9.35 3.59
N LEU A 503 -11.41 9.27 3.60
CA LEU A 503 -10.55 10.30 4.14
C LEU A 503 -10.56 11.54 3.22
N ILE A 504 -10.73 12.72 3.83
CA ILE A 504 -10.79 13.98 3.09
C ILE A 504 -9.39 14.61 3.03
N PRO A 505 -8.88 15.03 1.85
CA PRO A 505 -7.53 15.58 1.68
C PRO A 505 -7.18 16.80 2.55
N SER A 506 -8.19 17.51 3.07
CA SER A 506 -7.99 18.64 4.00
C SER A 506 -7.45 18.22 5.36
N SER A 507 -7.59 16.94 5.73
CA SER A 507 -7.19 16.42 7.04
C SER A 507 -5.70 16.67 7.30
N LYS A 508 -5.41 17.30 8.43
CA LYS A 508 -4.04 17.59 8.92
C LYS A 508 -3.65 16.71 10.09
N VAL A 509 -4.62 16.18 10.83
CA VAL A 509 -4.41 15.19 11.88
C VAL A 509 -5.31 13.99 11.61
N VAL A 510 -4.72 12.79 11.61
CA VAL A 510 -5.46 11.54 11.40
C VAL A 510 -5.18 10.61 12.58
N LEU A 511 -6.22 10.20 13.29
CA LEU A 511 -6.12 9.25 14.40
C LEU A 511 -6.70 7.90 13.96
N LEU A 512 -5.83 6.91 13.76
CA LEU A 512 -6.17 5.53 13.46
C LEU A 512 -6.11 4.69 14.74
N GLY A 513 -7.18 4.79 15.54
CA GLY A 513 -7.28 4.22 16.87
C GLY A 513 -7.69 2.74 16.91
N SER A 514 -7.20 1.95 15.97
CA SER A 514 -7.57 0.55 15.73
C SER A 514 -6.34 -0.33 15.52
N CYS A 515 -6.52 -1.64 15.65
CA CYS A 515 -5.44 -2.60 15.50
C CYS A 515 -4.79 -2.47 14.10
N GLY A 516 -3.46 -2.45 14.01
CA GLY A 516 -2.77 -2.40 12.71
C GLY A 516 -2.90 -1.08 11.93
N GLY A 517 -3.46 0.00 12.50
CA GLY A 517 -3.53 1.31 11.82
C GLY A 517 -2.17 1.83 11.33
N TYR A 518 -1.09 1.39 11.98
CA TYR A 518 0.29 1.67 11.58
C TYR A 518 0.70 1.06 10.23
N GLN A 519 0.03 0.01 9.75
CA GLN A 519 0.35 -0.61 8.46
C GLN A 519 -0.24 0.17 7.28
N ARG A 520 -1.08 1.17 7.53
CA ARG A 520 -1.84 1.91 6.51
C ARG A 520 -1.36 3.34 6.30
N LEU A 521 -0.16 3.66 6.78
CA LEU A 521 0.36 5.03 6.77
C LEU A 521 0.58 5.58 5.36
N SER A 522 1.08 4.75 4.45
CA SER A 522 1.29 5.16 3.06
C SER A 522 -0.03 5.58 2.40
N GLU A 523 -1.10 4.82 2.62
CA GLU A 523 -2.42 5.13 2.04
C GLU A 523 -2.99 6.44 2.60
N VAL A 524 -2.79 6.71 3.89
CA VAL A 524 -3.17 8.00 4.48
C VAL A 524 -2.34 9.13 3.85
N LEU A 525 -1.03 8.96 3.67
CA LEU A 525 -0.16 9.98 3.09
C LEU A 525 -0.40 10.20 1.59
N ASP A 526 -0.87 9.19 0.87
CA ASP A 526 -1.28 9.34 -0.55
C ASP A 526 -2.47 10.29 -0.69
N ILE A 527 -3.37 10.34 0.31
CA ILE A 527 -4.54 11.23 0.34
C ILE A 527 -4.22 12.56 1.06
N CYS A 528 -3.47 12.49 2.16
CA CYS A 528 -3.12 13.62 3.03
C CYS A 528 -1.59 13.68 3.25
N PRO A 529 -0.81 14.20 2.28
CA PRO A 529 0.67 14.10 2.28
C PRO A 529 1.40 14.72 3.47
N ASN A 530 0.76 15.64 4.18
CA ASN A 530 1.35 16.34 5.33
C ASN A 530 0.58 16.06 6.64
N ALA A 531 -0.21 14.98 6.69
CA ALA A 531 -0.98 14.65 7.88
C ALA A 531 -0.07 14.16 9.02
N HIS A 532 -0.38 14.64 10.22
CA HIS A 532 0.12 14.06 11.46
C HIS A 532 -0.72 12.83 11.83
N ILE A 533 -0.10 11.65 11.72
CA ILE A 533 -0.80 10.37 11.92
C ILE A 533 -0.48 9.81 13.30
N ILE A 534 -1.53 9.60 14.10
CA ILE A 534 -1.48 8.81 15.34
C ILE A 534 -2.03 7.43 15.01
N ALA A 535 -1.28 6.37 15.31
CA ALA A 535 -1.71 5.01 15.03
C ALA A 535 -1.33 4.05 16.15
N SER A 536 -2.17 3.05 16.43
CA SER A 536 -1.83 1.92 17.31
C SER A 536 -1.13 0.79 16.56
N LYS A 537 -0.14 0.17 17.21
CA LYS A 537 0.53 -1.05 16.73
C LYS A 537 -0.35 -2.28 16.87
N GLN A 538 -0.86 -2.52 18.07
CA GLN A 538 -1.55 -3.74 18.44
C GLN A 538 -3.02 -3.49 18.80
N ILE A 539 -3.33 -3.00 19.99
CA ILE A 539 -4.72 -2.89 20.44
C ILE A 539 -5.18 -1.43 20.47
N GLY A 540 -6.24 -1.15 19.71
CA GLY A 540 -6.95 0.12 19.74
C GLY A 540 -7.80 0.30 21.02
N ALA A 541 -7.19 0.41 22.20
CA ALA A 541 -7.97 0.43 23.45
C ALA A 541 -8.95 1.62 23.53
N GLY A 542 -10.24 1.33 23.76
CA GLY A 542 -11.31 2.33 23.77
C GLY A 542 -11.08 3.48 24.75
N VAL A 543 -10.62 3.15 25.96
CA VAL A 543 -10.29 4.14 27.01
C VAL A 543 -9.13 5.05 26.60
N VAL A 544 -8.10 4.49 25.96
CA VAL A 544 -6.93 5.24 25.50
C VAL A 544 -7.33 6.24 24.42
N ASN A 545 -8.07 5.77 23.41
CA ASN A 545 -8.62 6.62 22.36
C ASN A 545 -9.49 7.74 22.90
N GLN A 546 -10.39 7.44 23.85
CA GLN A 546 -11.28 8.43 24.41
C GLN A 546 -10.51 9.57 25.10
N ILE A 547 -9.50 9.22 25.90
CA ILE A 547 -8.65 10.20 26.60
C ILE A 547 -7.85 11.03 25.60
N MET A 548 -7.30 10.41 24.55
CA MET A 548 -6.54 11.13 23.50
C MET A 548 -7.41 12.11 22.72
N ILE A 549 -8.59 11.68 22.25
CA ILE A 549 -9.51 12.52 21.47
C ILE A 549 -9.97 13.72 22.29
N THR A 550 -10.34 13.47 23.55
CA THR A 550 -10.75 14.55 24.46
C THR A 550 -9.60 15.53 24.71
N ALA A 551 -8.37 15.03 24.87
CA ALA A 551 -7.20 15.89 25.08
C ALA A 551 -6.86 16.74 23.83
N ILE A 552 -6.93 16.16 22.64
CA ILE A 552 -6.73 16.88 21.37
C ILE A 552 -7.80 17.96 21.21
N ALA A 553 -9.08 17.60 21.36
CA ALA A 553 -10.19 18.54 21.23
C ALA A 553 -10.09 19.69 22.24
N GLU A 554 -9.70 19.42 23.49
CA GLU A 554 -9.50 20.46 24.51
C GLU A 554 -8.30 21.38 24.23
N GLN A 555 -7.18 20.85 23.72
CA GLN A 555 -6.04 21.68 23.31
C GLN A 555 -6.42 22.66 22.21
N ILE A 556 -7.08 22.15 21.15
CA ILE A 556 -7.56 22.95 20.03
C ILE A 556 -8.55 24.02 20.53
N ARG A 557 -9.53 23.63 21.35
CA ARG A 557 -10.53 24.55 21.91
C ARG A 557 -9.88 25.68 22.72
N GLN A 558 -8.76 25.41 23.39
CA GLN A 558 -8.00 26.38 24.18
C GLN A 558 -7.05 27.24 23.34
N ASP A 559 -7.12 27.15 22.01
CA ASP A 559 -6.26 27.88 21.07
C ASP A 559 -4.76 27.53 21.24
N LYS A 560 -4.48 26.27 21.57
CA LYS A 560 -3.12 25.76 21.75
C LYS A 560 -2.74 24.85 20.61
N ASP A 561 -1.51 25.00 20.15
CA ASP A 561 -0.90 24.08 19.21
C ASP A 561 -0.85 22.65 19.77
N LEU A 562 -0.93 21.67 18.87
CA LEU A 562 -0.69 20.28 19.22
C LEU A 562 0.81 20.01 19.19
N PHE A 563 1.50 20.40 20.26
CA PHE A 563 2.89 20.02 20.49
C PHE A 563 2.96 18.59 21.02
N TRP A 564 3.17 17.63 20.12
CA TRP A 564 3.02 16.20 20.42
C TRP A 564 3.90 15.70 21.56
N PRO A 565 5.20 16.07 21.70
CA PRO A 565 6.02 15.59 22.82
C PRO A 565 5.41 15.92 24.19
N GLN A 566 4.92 17.15 24.36
CA GLN A 566 4.31 17.59 25.61
C GLN A 566 2.94 16.96 25.81
N LEU A 567 2.11 16.92 24.76
CA LEU A 567 0.80 16.29 24.82
C LEU A 567 0.91 14.80 25.17
N TRP A 568 1.87 14.09 24.58
CA TRP A 568 2.12 12.67 24.85
C TRP A 568 2.60 12.43 26.27
N ALA A 569 3.53 13.25 26.77
CA ALA A 569 3.99 13.16 28.15
C ALA A 569 2.88 13.45 29.18
N GLN A 570 1.90 14.29 28.83
CA GLN A 570 0.71 14.53 29.65
C GLN A 570 -0.25 13.34 29.60
N LEU A 571 -0.44 12.75 28.43
CA LEU A 571 -1.27 11.55 28.24
C LEU A 571 -0.69 10.35 29.01
N GLU A 572 0.62 10.12 28.93
CA GLU A 572 1.31 9.04 29.65
C GLU A 572 1.06 9.08 31.16
N LYS A 573 1.05 10.28 31.75
CA LYS A 573 0.75 10.46 33.18
C LYS A 573 -0.69 10.11 33.56
N ARG A 574 -1.63 10.09 32.61
CA ARG A 574 -3.04 9.73 32.83
C ARG A 574 -3.28 8.22 32.76
N PHE A 575 -2.36 7.47 32.17
CA PHE A 575 -2.48 6.02 32.02
C PHE A 575 -1.67 5.31 33.11
N VAL A 576 -2.37 4.68 34.05
CA VAL A 576 -1.77 3.88 35.14
C VAL A 576 -2.39 2.47 35.15
N GLY A 577 -1.67 1.51 35.73
CA GLY A 577 -2.12 0.12 35.83
C GLY A 577 -2.42 -0.50 34.46
N GLN A 578 -3.58 -1.14 34.34
CA GLN A 578 -4.00 -1.90 33.14
C GLN A 578 -4.18 -1.05 31.86
N SER A 579 -4.18 0.29 31.97
CA SER A 579 -4.31 1.19 30.81
C SER A 579 -2.97 1.67 30.23
N ARG A 580 -1.85 1.36 30.91
CA ARG A 580 -0.51 1.79 30.51
C ARG A 580 0.01 1.03 29.29
N GLU A 581 -0.05 -0.30 29.35
CA GLU A 581 0.44 -1.18 28.27
C GLU A 581 -0.28 -0.91 26.93
N PRO A 582 -1.64 -0.76 26.89
CA PRO A 582 -2.32 -0.40 25.65
C PRO A 582 -2.02 1.03 25.13
N PHE A 583 -1.54 1.94 25.97
CA PHE A 583 -1.12 3.28 25.51
C PHE A 583 0.28 3.24 24.88
N GLU A 584 1.18 2.39 25.39
CA GLU A 584 2.54 2.22 24.84
C GLU A 584 2.52 1.66 23.40
N ASP A 585 1.41 1.03 23.00
CA ASP A 585 1.16 0.60 21.62
C ASP A 585 0.85 1.75 20.64
N TYR A 586 0.49 2.94 21.13
CA TYR A 586 0.24 4.09 20.26
C TYR A 586 1.54 4.79 19.89
N ILE A 587 1.67 5.08 18.60
CA ILE A 587 2.79 5.82 18.04
C ILE A 587 2.30 7.23 17.73
N PRO A 588 2.85 8.26 18.41
CA PRO A 588 2.54 9.64 18.07
C PRO A 588 3.25 10.08 16.78
N PRO A 589 2.82 11.18 16.14
CA PRO A 589 3.29 11.56 14.79
C PRO A 589 4.82 11.70 14.68
N GLN A 590 5.46 12.29 15.69
CA GLN A 590 6.91 12.48 15.74
C GLN A 590 7.72 11.18 15.95
N LYS A 591 7.07 10.08 16.32
CA LYS A 591 7.70 8.75 16.44
C LYS A 591 7.35 7.82 15.28
N ASN A 592 6.58 8.29 14.31
CA ASN A 592 6.15 7.52 13.16
C ASN A 592 7.20 7.57 12.04
N LEU A 593 8.23 6.72 12.16
CA LEU A 593 9.42 6.84 11.32
C LEU A 593 9.18 6.53 9.84
N GLY A 594 8.30 5.58 9.50
CA GLY A 594 7.94 5.30 8.11
C GLY A 594 7.19 6.44 7.46
N ALA A 595 6.22 7.05 8.16
CA ALA A 595 5.52 8.22 7.65
C ALA A 595 6.50 9.39 7.41
N ILE A 596 7.41 9.65 8.36
CA ILE A 596 8.45 10.68 8.22
C ILE A 596 9.35 10.37 7.02
N PHE A 597 9.76 9.12 6.83
CA PHE A 597 10.58 8.70 5.71
C PHE A 597 9.88 8.93 4.36
N ILE A 598 8.59 8.55 4.23
CA ILE A 598 7.80 8.74 3.01
C ILE A 598 7.72 10.22 2.67
N MET A 599 7.34 11.07 3.63
CA MET A 599 7.25 12.52 3.44
C MET A 599 8.59 13.12 3.01
N ALA A 600 9.68 12.74 3.66
CA ALA A 600 11.01 13.26 3.37
C ALA A 600 11.55 12.79 2.01
N TYR A 601 11.27 11.54 1.63
CA TYR A 601 11.68 11.01 0.33
C TYR A 601 10.92 11.68 -0.82
N GLN A 602 9.60 11.86 -0.68
CA GLN A 602 8.80 12.60 -1.66
C GLN A 602 9.32 14.03 -1.82
N LYS A 603 9.68 14.70 -0.71
CA LYS A 603 10.26 16.03 -0.73
C LYS A 603 11.63 16.09 -1.42
N ALA A 604 12.47 15.07 -1.24
CA ALA A 604 13.80 15.00 -1.86
C ALA A 604 13.77 14.79 -3.39
N LEU A 605 12.61 14.41 -3.95
CA LEU A 605 12.41 14.26 -5.40
C LEU A 605 11.90 15.54 -6.08
N LEU A 606 11.42 16.51 -5.31
CA LEU A 606 10.96 17.84 -5.76
C LEU A 606 12.14 18.81 -5.77
#